data_AF-A0A2L2YRK1-F1
#
_entry.id   AF-A0A2L2YRK1-F1
#
_cell.length_a   1.000
_cell.length_b   1.000
_cell.length_c   1.000
_cell.angle_alpha   90.00
_cell.angle_beta   90.00
_cell.angle_gamma   90.00
#
_symmetry.space_group_name_H-M   'P 1'
#
loop_
_entity.id
_entity.type
_entity.pdbx_description
1 polymer ?
#
loop_
_entity_poly.entity_id
_entity_poly.type
_entity_poly.pdbx_seq_one_letter_code
_entity_poly.pdbx_strand_id
1 'polypeptide(L)' 'MPKDKTHINIVVIGHVDSGKSTTTGHLIYKCGGIDKRTIEKFENEAQEMGKGS' A
#
# COMPACT_ATOMS: atom_id res chain seq x y z
N MET A 1 7.11 -1.15 17.82
CA MET A 1 8.02 -1.48 16.69
C MET A 1 9.16 -2.33 17.24
N PRO A 2 9.52 -3.45 16.60
CA PRO A 2 10.66 -4.26 17.03
C PRO A 2 11.91 -3.37 17.04
N LYS A 3 12.62 -3.30 18.17
CA LYS A 3 13.74 -2.37 18.39
C LYS A 3 14.98 -2.65 17.53
N ASP A 4 14.98 -3.73 16.76
CA ASP A 4 16.18 -4.25 16.09
C ASP A 4 16.12 -4.22 14.55
N LYS A 5 15.12 -3.57 13.94
CA LYS A 5 15.08 -3.45 12.47
C LYS A 5 15.82 -2.20 12.02
N THR A 6 16.82 -2.40 11.14
CA THR A 6 17.53 -1.31 10.48
C THR A 6 16.57 -0.47 9.64
N HIS A 7 16.58 0.84 9.84
CA HIS A 7 15.85 1.77 8.99
C HIS A 7 16.51 1.84 7.61
N ILE A 8 15.71 1.67 6.57
CA ILE A 8 16.14 1.75 5.17
C ILE A 8 15.19 2.67 4.40
N ASN A 9 15.74 3.36 3.40
CA ASN A 9 14.96 4.16 2.45
C ASN A 9 14.91 3.42 1.10
N ILE A 10 13.73 3.33 0.49
CA ILE A 10 13.52 2.60 -0.77
C ILE A 10 12.87 3.54 -1.80
N VAL A 11 13.30 3.45 -3.06
CA VAL A 11 12.67 4.11 -4.20
C VAL A 11 12.19 3.06 -5.21
N VAL A 12 10.97 3.21 -5.73
CA VAL A 12 10.39 2.33 -6.76
C VAL A 12 10.31 3.10 -8.07
N ILE A 13 10.98 2.62 -9.12
CA ILE A 13 11.06 3.24 -10.45
C ILE A 13 10.52 2.31 -11.53
N GLY A 14 10.17 2.87 -12.70
CA GLY A 14 9.61 2.09 -13.82
C GLY A 14 8.62 2.90 -14.66
N HIS A 15 8.20 2.31 -15.79
CA HIS A 15 7.28 2.94 -16.75
C HIS A 15 5.92 3.28 -16.11
N VAL A 16 5.21 4.29 -16.63
CA VAL A 16 3.96 4.82 -16.05
C VAL A 16 2.94 3.71 -15.77
N ASP A 17 2.81 2.76 -16.69
CA ASP A 17 1.83 1.66 -16.61
C ASP A 17 2.36 0.38 -15.96
N SER A 18 3.57 0.38 -15.40
CA SER A 18 4.14 -0.81 -14.74
C SER A 18 3.50 -1.14 -13.37
N GLY A 19 2.46 -0.42 -12.95
CA GLY A 19 1.75 -0.72 -11.70
C GLY A 19 2.56 -0.46 -10.42
N LYS A 20 3.55 0.44 -10.46
CA LYS A 20 4.45 0.77 -9.33
C LYS A 20 3.69 1.07 -8.04
N SER A 21 2.66 1.92 -8.11
CA SER A 21 1.84 2.31 -6.96
C SER A 21 1.03 1.14 -6.43
N THR A 22 0.49 0.30 -7.32
CA THR A 22 -0.27 -0.91 -6.96
C THR A 22 0.60 -1.90 -6.21
N THR A 23 1.79 -2.22 -6.72
CA THR A 23 2.73 -3.14 -6.05
C THR A 23 3.22 -2.57 -4.72
N THR A 24 3.56 -1.29 -4.67
CA THR A 24 4.04 -0.64 -3.44
C THR A 24 2.96 -0.62 -2.37
N GLY A 25 1.73 -0.25 -2.73
CA GLY A 25 0.58 -0.30 -1.83
C GLY A 25 0.31 -1.70 -1.29
N HIS A 26 0.40 -2.72 -2.15
CA HIS A 26 0.20 -4.12 -1.76
C HIS A 26 1.25 -4.64 -0.78
N LEU A 27 2.52 -4.22 -0.94
CA LEU A 27 3.59 -4.55 -0.01
C LEU A 27 3.31 -3.95 1.37
N ILE A 28 2.94 -2.66 1.42
CA ILE A 28 2.62 -1.97 2.68
C ILE A 28 1.40 -2.64 3.36
N TYR A 29 0.38 -2.98 2.58
CA TYR A 29 -0.81 -3.70 3.04
C TYR A 29 -0.44 -5.04 3.68
N LYS A 30 0.25 -5.92 2.95
CA LYS A 30 0.62 -7.26 3.44
C LYS A 30 1.62 -7.24 4.59
N CYS A 31 2.53 -6.28 4.61
CA CYS A 31 3.51 -6.14 5.69
C CYS A 31 2.93 -5.49 6.96
N GLY A 32 1.63 -5.15 6.99
CA GLY A 32 0.98 -4.55 8.14
C GLY A 32 1.45 -3.14 8.44
N GLY A 33 1.90 -2.40 7.42
CA GLY A 33 2.33 -1.01 7.55
C GLY A 33 1.17 -0.02 7.69
N ILE A 34 -0.08 -0.47 7.50
CA ILE A 34 -1.30 0.31 7.63
C ILE A 34 -2.29 -0.45 8.53
N ASP A 35 -3.07 0.30 9.33
CA ASP A 35 -4.13 -0.25 10.17
C ASP A 35 -5.28 -0.84 9.34
N LYS A 36 -5.81 -1.99 9.77
CA LYS A 36 -6.89 -2.70 9.06
C LYS A 36 -8.14 -1.85 8.87
N ARG A 37 -8.52 -1.02 9.85
CA ARG A 37 -9.70 -0.15 9.77
C ARG A 37 -9.52 0.91 8.68
N THR A 38 -8.30 1.41 8.52
CA THR A 38 -7.98 2.36 7.45
C THR A 38 -8.10 1.72 6.08
N ILE A 39 -7.66 0.45 5.94
CA ILE A 39 -7.80 -0.27 4.67
C ILE A 39 -9.26 -0.55 4.34
N GLU A 40 -10.04 -1.09 5.29
CA GLU A 40 -11.47 -1.36 5.10
C GLU A 40 -12.22 -0.08 4.69
N LYS A 41 -11.90 1.06 5.31
CA LYS A 41 -12.45 2.36 4.91
C LYS A 41 -12.12 2.70 3.46
N PHE A 42 -10.87 2.58 3.05
CA PHE A 42 -10.47 2.91 1.67
C PHE A 42 -11.02 1.93 0.64
N GLU A 43 -11.17 0.64 0.98
CA GLU A 43 -11.82 -0.35 0.11
C GLU A 43 -13.29 0.00 -0.11
N ASN A 44 -14.03 0.36 0.96
CA ASN A 44 -15.42 0.80 0.85
C ASN A 44 -15.55 2.08 0.01
N GLU A 45 -14.73 3.10 0.29
CA GLU A 45 -14.73 4.35 -0.49
C GLU A 45 -14.41 4.08 -1.98
N ALA A 46 -13.45 3.20 -2.27
CA ALA A 46 -13.11 2.84 -3.65
C ALA A 46 -14.27 2.12 -4.36
N GLN A 47 -14.96 1.22 -3.66
CA GLN A 47 -16.15 0.54 -4.19
C GLN A 47 -17.29 1.55 -4.46
N GLU A 48 -17.58 2.46 -3.54
CA GLU A 48 -18.59 3.51 -3.70
C GLU A 48 -18.28 4.43 -4.89
N MET A 49 -16.99 4.73 -5.10
CA MET A 49 -16.53 5.54 -6.22
C MET A 49 -16.46 4.79 -7.57
N GLY A 50 -16.78 3.48 -7.59
CA GLY A 50 -16.66 2.65 -8.80
C GLY A 50 -15.22 2.43 -9.26
N LYS A 51 -14.25 2.64 -8.37
CA LYS A 51 -12.81 2.47 -8.61
C LYS A 51 -12.20 1.32 -7.80
N GLY A 52 -13.04 0.48 -7.20
CA GLY A 52 -12.62 -0.82 -6.68
C GLY A 52 -12.15 -1.68 -7.85
N SER A 53 -10.85 -1.61 -8.13
CA SER A 53 -10.18 -2.38 -9.18
C SER A 53 -9.74 -3.74 -8.65
#